data_AF-A0A8I3NRR9-F1
#
_entry.id   AF-A0A8I3NRR9-F1
#
_cell.length_a   1.000
_cell.length_b   1.000
_cell.length_c   1.000
_cell.angle_alpha   90.00
_cell.angle_beta   90.00
_cell.angle_gamma   90.00
#
_symmetry.space_group_name_H-M   'P 1'
#
loop_
_entity.id
_entity.type
_entity.pdbx_description
1 polymer ?
#
loop_
_entity_poly.entity_id
_entity_poly.type
_entity_poly.pdbx_seq_one_letter_code
_entity_poly.pdbx_strand_id
1 'polypeptide(L)'
;MGSLRYQEDFEEEKNSAFTWEVQANSRSYNSQFKKKSFLCWQKKKHQSNVICTAKYNVFSFLPLNLYEQFHRTSNLYFLFIIVLQGFPEISTLPWFTLFAPLLCLLIIRAARDLVDDIGRHRSDRIVNNRPCQILVGKSFLWKKWANLRAGDLVCLHRDSVVPADLLLLASTEPSSLCYVETADIDGETNLKFRQAPPITHHELTSPRKMASFQGKVVCEEPNSRLHHFVGCLEWKGRKHPLDSGNLLLRGCKVRNTDTCYGMVIYAGFDTKIMKNCGKVHLKRTKIDRLMNRLVVLVRAWPGARGGRGPPGPRGRLQASVSLRADGAAASWDGSRRTAVWQSRLLLPR
;
A
#
# COMPACT_ATOMS: atom_id res chain seq x y z
N MET A 1 -35.11 35.96 1.16
CA MET A 1 -34.14 35.63 2.25
C MET A 1 -33.57 34.21 2.20
N GLY A 2 -34.23 33.21 1.57
CA GLY A 2 -33.70 31.84 1.49
C GLY A 2 -32.54 31.60 0.49
N SER A 3 -32.46 32.39 -0.58
CA SER A 3 -31.43 32.22 -1.63
C SER A 3 -30.04 32.74 -1.24
N LEU A 4 -29.96 33.71 -0.32
CA LEU A 4 -28.67 34.24 0.15
C LEU A 4 -28.03 33.29 1.17
N ARG A 5 -28.83 32.70 2.08
CA ARG A 5 -28.37 31.68 3.02
C ARG A 5 -27.82 30.44 2.32
N TYR A 6 -28.49 29.94 1.28
CA TYR A 6 -28.00 28.79 0.52
C TYR A 6 -26.66 29.08 -0.18
N GLN A 7 -26.42 30.32 -0.62
CA GLN A 7 -25.17 30.70 -1.27
C GLN A 7 -24.04 30.90 -0.25
N GLU A 8 -24.35 31.46 0.92
CA GLU A 8 -23.43 31.55 2.06
C GLU A 8 -23.06 30.16 2.62
N ASP A 9 -24.02 29.24 2.76
CA ASP A 9 -23.77 27.87 3.22
C ASP A 9 -22.88 27.07 2.24
N PHE A 10 -23.07 27.25 0.92
CA PHE A 10 -22.21 26.66 -0.11
C PHE A 10 -20.80 27.29 -0.16
N GLU A 11 -20.68 28.60 0.12
CA GLU A 11 -19.38 29.27 0.26
C GLU A 11 -18.66 28.85 1.55
N GLU A 12 -19.37 28.63 2.66
CA GLU A 12 -18.84 28.10 3.91
C GLU A 12 -18.40 26.63 3.77
N GLU A 13 -19.17 25.78 3.09
CA GLU A 13 -18.73 24.40 2.77
C GLU A 13 -17.50 24.39 1.84
N LYS A 14 -17.46 25.27 0.82
CA LYS A 14 -16.26 25.45 0.00
C LYS A 14 -15.06 25.88 0.84
N ASN A 15 -15.22 26.87 1.70
CA ASN A 15 -14.13 27.36 2.58
C ASN A 15 -13.71 26.31 3.61
N SER A 16 -14.62 25.43 4.06
CA SER A 16 -14.28 24.31 4.94
C SER A 16 -13.46 23.21 4.25
N ALA A 17 -13.68 23.01 2.94
CA ALA A 17 -12.96 22.01 2.14
C ALA A 17 -11.50 22.43 1.85
N PHE A 18 -11.24 23.73 1.73
CA PHE A 18 -9.92 24.30 1.42
C PHE A 18 -9.02 24.50 2.65
N THR A 19 -8.91 23.46 3.48
CA THR A 19 -8.14 23.55 4.74
C THR A 19 -6.63 23.35 4.52
N TRP A 20 -6.17 22.84 3.38
CA TRP A 20 -4.74 22.56 3.17
C TRP A 20 -4.02 23.79 2.62
N GLU A 21 -3.10 24.34 3.40
CA GLU A 21 -2.31 25.50 3.00
C GLU A 21 -0.82 25.14 2.96
N VAL A 22 -0.14 25.55 1.90
CA VAL A 22 1.30 25.35 1.72
C VAL A 22 1.91 26.62 1.16
N GLN A 23 2.93 27.15 1.83
CA GLN A 23 3.70 28.29 1.34
C GLN A 23 4.99 27.81 0.68
N ALA A 24 5.32 28.39 -0.48
CA ALA A 24 6.56 28.16 -1.18
C ALA A 24 7.77 28.62 -0.35
N ASN A 25 8.84 27.81 -0.33
CA ASN A 25 10.14 28.16 0.23
C ASN A 25 10.14 28.51 1.75
N SER A 26 9.05 28.23 2.47
CA SER A 26 8.90 28.54 3.89
C SER A 26 8.66 27.27 4.70
N ARG A 27 9.76 26.59 5.05
CA ARG A 27 9.71 25.37 5.88
C ARG A 27 9.22 25.64 7.30
N SER A 28 9.50 26.83 7.85
CA SER A 28 9.04 27.25 9.17
C SER A 28 7.52 27.41 9.19
N TYR A 29 6.94 28.14 8.23
CA TYR A 29 5.49 28.34 8.09
C TYR A 29 4.75 27.00 7.98
N ASN A 30 5.17 26.13 7.05
CA ASN A 30 4.52 24.83 6.86
C ASN A 30 4.65 23.92 8.10
N SER A 31 5.69 24.09 8.92
CA SER A 31 5.86 23.30 10.15
C SER A 31 5.00 23.76 11.34
N GLN A 32 4.43 24.97 11.27
CA GLN A 32 3.59 25.55 12.34
C GLN A 32 2.23 24.87 12.43
N PHE A 33 1.72 24.34 11.31
CA PHE A 33 0.44 23.66 11.30
C PHE A 33 0.52 22.33 12.06
N LYS A 34 -0.19 22.27 13.19
CA LYS A 34 -0.36 21.07 14.01
C LYS A 34 -1.83 20.65 14.01
N LYS A 35 -2.10 19.37 13.76
CA LYS A 35 -3.42 18.77 13.97
C LYS A 35 -3.49 18.32 15.43
N LYS A 36 -4.59 18.69 16.11
CA LYS A 36 -4.92 18.15 17.44
C LYS A 36 -5.25 16.66 17.27
N SER A 37 -4.47 15.79 17.89
CA SER A 37 -4.78 14.35 17.99
C SER A 37 -5.58 14.12 19.27
N PHE A 38 -6.37 13.04 19.26
CA PHE A 38 -7.06 12.53 20.45
C PHE A 38 -6.11 12.52 21.65
N LEU A 39 -6.58 13.02 22.80
CA LEU A 39 -5.83 13.13 24.05
C LEU A 39 -4.71 14.21 24.10
N CYS A 40 -4.92 15.41 23.53
CA CYS A 40 -3.99 16.56 23.62
C CYS A 40 -2.62 16.37 22.92
N TRP A 41 -2.38 15.24 22.25
CA TRP A 41 -1.17 15.03 21.45
C TRP A 41 -1.20 15.91 20.20
N GLN A 42 -0.16 16.72 19.98
CA GLN A 42 -0.04 17.52 18.77
C GLN A 42 0.72 16.73 17.70
N LYS A 43 0.09 16.48 16.54
CA LYS A 43 0.76 15.89 15.38
C LYS A 43 1.03 16.98 14.33
N LYS A 44 2.16 16.92 13.63
CA LYS A 44 2.42 17.80 12.49
C LYS A 44 1.36 17.57 11.41
N LYS A 45 0.83 18.64 10.82
CA LYS A 45 -0.20 18.57 9.77
C LYS A 45 0.34 17.95 8.47
N HIS A 46 1.56 18.32 8.10
CA HIS A 46 2.24 17.79 6.91
C HIS A 46 3.14 16.61 7.28
N GLN A 47 3.00 15.50 6.56
CA GLN A 47 3.88 14.34 6.71
C GLN A 47 5.26 14.58 6.06
N SER A 48 6.25 13.81 6.49
CA SER A 48 7.53 13.71 5.79
C SER A 48 7.37 12.89 4.51
N ASN A 49 8.24 13.08 3.51
CA ASN A 49 8.21 12.29 2.29
C ASN A 49 8.76 10.85 2.43
N VAL A 50 9.01 10.40 3.66
CA VAL A 50 9.51 9.05 3.92
C VAL A 50 8.36 8.06 3.79
N ILE A 51 8.54 7.07 2.91
CA ILE A 51 7.62 5.95 2.80
C ILE A 51 8.16 4.77 3.60
N CYS A 52 7.31 4.17 4.43
CA CYS A 52 7.59 2.93 5.15
C CYS A 52 6.39 1.98 4.95
N THR A 53 6.55 1.01 4.07
CA THR A 53 5.55 -0.04 3.79
C THR A 53 5.81 -1.30 4.61
N ALA A 54 7.00 -1.42 5.20
CA ALA A 54 7.33 -2.51 6.10
C ALA A 54 6.48 -2.48 7.36
N LYS A 55 6.12 -3.68 7.84
CA LYS A 55 5.18 -3.85 8.94
C LYS A 55 5.89 -4.02 10.28
N TYR A 56 7.06 -4.68 10.26
CA TYR A 56 7.78 -5.03 11.46
C TYR A 56 9.04 -4.17 11.61
N ASN A 57 9.34 -3.80 12.84
CA ASN A 57 10.67 -3.39 13.24
C ASN A 57 11.45 -4.63 13.68
N VAL A 58 12.78 -4.57 13.69
CA VAL A 58 13.66 -5.70 14.06
C VAL A 58 13.25 -6.32 15.42
N PHE A 59 12.94 -5.47 16.41
CA PHE A 59 12.52 -5.90 17.75
C PHE A 59 11.04 -6.25 17.86
N SER A 60 10.17 -5.62 17.05
CA SER A 60 8.74 -5.90 17.09
C SER A 60 8.35 -7.09 16.20
N PHE A 61 9.28 -7.59 15.37
CA PHE A 61 9.05 -8.72 14.48
C PHE A 61 8.59 -9.95 15.25
N LEU A 62 9.39 -10.42 16.20
CA LEU A 62 9.09 -11.64 16.94
C LEU A 62 7.75 -11.58 17.71
N PRO A 63 7.51 -10.61 18.62
CA PRO A 63 6.27 -10.60 19.40
C PRO A 63 5.02 -10.41 18.54
N LEU A 64 5.09 -9.55 17.51
CA LEU A 64 3.94 -9.25 16.67
C LEU A 64 3.64 -10.39 15.69
N ASN A 65 4.68 -10.99 15.12
CA ASN A 65 4.54 -12.16 14.25
C ASN A 65 4.00 -13.38 15.02
N LEU A 66 4.52 -13.66 16.22
CA LEU A 66 4.00 -14.72 17.07
C LEU A 66 2.53 -14.46 17.44
N TYR A 67 2.19 -13.23 17.84
CA TYR A 67 0.81 -12.85 18.13
C TYR A 67 -0.12 -13.14 16.92
N GLU A 68 0.30 -12.77 15.71
CA GLU A 68 -0.48 -13.02 14.49
C GLU A 68 -0.60 -14.51 14.15
N GLN A 69 0.45 -15.28 14.41
CA GLN A 69 0.42 -16.72 14.23
C GLN A 69 -0.53 -17.38 15.25
N PHE A 70 -0.49 -17.00 16.53
CA PHE A 70 -1.36 -17.58 17.56
C PHE A 70 -2.81 -17.11 17.50
N HIS A 71 -3.10 -15.96 16.89
CA HIS A 71 -4.47 -15.55 16.58
C HIS A 71 -5.15 -16.49 15.56
N ARG A 72 -4.41 -17.39 14.89
CA ARG A 72 -5.02 -18.45 14.07
C ARG A 72 -5.55 -19.55 14.97
N THR A 73 -6.85 -19.85 14.84
CA THR A 73 -7.56 -20.87 15.64
C THR A 73 -6.86 -22.24 15.63
N SER A 74 -6.24 -22.63 14.52
CA SER A 74 -5.49 -23.88 14.42
C SER A 74 -4.26 -23.92 15.34
N ASN A 75 -3.49 -22.83 15.40
CA ASN A 75 -2.29 -22.78 16.23
C ASN A 75 -2.67 -22.72 17.73
N LEU A 76 -3.76 -22.03 18.07
CA LEU A 76 -4.33 -22.05 19.42
C LEU A 76 -4.79 -23.46 19.84
N TYR A 77 -5.41 -24.21 18.92
CA TYR A 77 -5.82 -25.59 19.16
C TYR A 77 -4.62 -26.50 19.45
N PHE A 78 -3.57 -26.46 18.61
CA PHE A 78 -2.37 -27.26 18.83
C PHE A 78 -1.66 -26.89 20.14
N LEU A 79 -1.60 -25.60 20.46
CA LEU A 79 -1.06 -25.12 21.74
C LEU A 79 -1.82 -25.70 22.93
N PHE A 80 -3.16 -25.71 22.88
CA PHE A 80 -4.00 -26.26 23.93
C PHE A 80 -3.75 -27.77 24.13
N ILE A 81 -3.64 -28.53 23.04
CA ILE A 81 -3.34 -29.97 23.11
C ILE A 81 -1.95 -30.22 23.70
N ILE A 82 -0.94 -29.44 23.33
CA ILE A 82 0.42 -29.55 23.89
C ILE A 82 0.42 -29.28 25.40
N VAL A 83 -0.32 -28.27 25.86
CA VAL A 83 -0.45 -27.96 27.30
C VAL A 83 -1.13 -29.12 28.04
N LEU A 84 -2.20 -29.68 27.50
CA LEU A 84 -2.88 -30.84 28.11
C LEU A 84 -1.97 -32.08 28.18
N GLN A 85 -1.15 -32.33 27.17
CA GLN A 85 -0.20 -33.46 27.14
C GLN A 85 1.04 -33.24 28.01
N GLY A 86 1.27 -32.02 28.51
CA GLY A 86 2.32 -31.72 29.47
C GLY A 86 2.05 -32.29 30.87
N PHE A 87 0.79 -32.63 31.19
CA PHE A 87 0.44 -33.28 32.44
C PHE A 87 0.67 -34.79 32.35
N PRO A 88 1.61 -35.35 33.14
CA PRO A 88 2.01 -36.76 33.01
C PRO A 88 0.88 -37.75 33.31
N GLU A 89 -0.15 -37.34 34.06
CA GLU A 89 -1.31 -38.19 34.40
C GLU A 89 -2.25 -38.46 33.21
N ILE A 90 -2.21 -37.62 32.17
CA ILE A 90 -3.12 -37.70 31.00
C ILE A 90 -2.32 -38.01 29.71
N SER A 91 -0.99 -38.02 29.79
CA SER A 91 -0.11 -38.06 28.64
C SER A 91 0.14 -39.48 28.14
N THR A 92 -0.30 -39.80 26.92
CA THR A 92 -0.02 -41.08 26.25
C THR A 92 1.22 -41.02 25.35
N LEU A 93 1.74 -39.82 25.07
CA LEU A 93 2.83 -39.55 24.13
C LEU A 93 3.74 -38.48 24.74
N PRO A 94 5.06 -38.55 24.51
CA PRO A 94 5.94 -37.55 25.07
C PRO A 94 5.70 -36.18 24.39
N TRP A 95 5.63 -35.13 25.21
CA TRP A 95 5.28 -33.75 24.82
C TRP A 95 6.04 -33.20 23.61
N PHE A 96 7.29 -33.62 23.40
CA PHE A 96 8.13 -33.18 22.29
C PHE A 96 7.57 -33.60 20.92
N THR A 97 6.80 -34.68 20.83
CA THR A 97 6.28 -35.23 19.56
C THR A 97 5.27 -34.30 18.89
N LEU A 98 4.46 -33.57 19.67
CA LEU A 98 3.55 -32.55 19.16
C LEU A 98 4.18 -31.15 19.14
N PHE A 99 5.07 -30.86 20.09
CA PHE A 99 5.73 -29.57 20.16
C PHE A 99 6.70 -29.33 18.99
N ALA A 100 7.53 -30.32 18.65
CA ALA A 100 8.51 -30.20 17.57
C ALA A 100 7.91 -29.84 16.20
N PRO A 101 6.86 -30.52 15.68
CA PRO A 101 6.27 -30.16 14.39
C PRO A 101 5.56 -28.80 14.44
N LEU A 102 4.91 -28.44 15.55
CA LEU A 102 4.30 -27.11 15.68
C LEU A 102 5.37 -26.02 15.64
N LEU A 103 6.45 -26.17 16.41
CA LEU A 103 7.56 -25.23 16.45
C LEU A 103 8.21 -25.08 15.07
N CYS A 104 8.47 -26.19 14.38
CA CYS A 104 8.99 -26.19 13.02
C CYS A 104 8.08 -25.40 12.06
N LEU A 105 6.77 -25.62 12.12
CA LEU A 105 5.79 -24.89 11.30
C LEU A 105 5.75 -23.38 11.62
N LEU A 106 5.84 -23.00 12.90
CA LEU A 106 5.90 -21.59 13.31
C LEU A 106 7.18 -20.92 12.80
N ILE A 107 8.32 -21.61 12.89
CA ILE A 107 9.61 -21.12 12.39
C ILE A 107 9.58 -20.93 10.88
N ILE A 108 9.11 -21.91 10.09
CA ILE A 108 9.06 -21.80 8.62
C ILE A 108 8.17 -20.62 8.20
N ARG A 109 7.01 -20.45 8.83
CA ARG A 109 6.11 -19.33 8.57
C ARG A 109 6.77 -17.99 8.93
N ALA A 110 7.41 -17.93 10.09
CA ALA A 110 8.13 -16.74 10.52
C ALA A 110 9.27 -16.38 9.57
N ALA A 111 10.06 -17.37 9.11
CA ALA A 111 11.15 -17.15 8.18
C ALA A 111 10.65 -16.58 6.84
N ARG A 112 9.55 -17.10 6.30
CA ARG A 112 8.93 -16.57 5.08
C ARG A 112 8.48 -15.11 5.27
N ASP A 113 7.74 -14.84 6.34
CA ASP A 113 7.24 -13.49 6.62
C ASP A 113 8.40 -12.50 6.85
N LEU A 114 9.52 -12.95 7.42
CA LEU A 114 10.74 -12.17 7.58
C LEU A 114 11.37 -11.81 6.24
N VAL A 115 11.54 -12.79 5.33
CA VAL A 115 12.11 -12.55 4.00
C VAL A 115 11.26 -11.53 3.23
N ASP A 116 9.94 -11.67 3.28
CA ASP A 116 9.01 -10.74 2.63
C ASP A 116 9.13 -9.32 3.21
N ASP A 117 9.24 -9.17 4.53
CA ASP A 117 9.38 -7.85 5.17
C ASP A 117 10.77 -7.22 4.92
N ILE A 118 11.84 -8.01 4.88
CA ILE A 118 13.19 -7.55 4.45
C ILE A 118 13.14 -7.01 3.01
N GLY A 119 12.42 -7.70 2.12
CA GLY A 119 12.19 -7.23 0.75
C GLY A 119 11.53 -5.85 0.71
N ARG A 120 10.53 -5.61 1.57
CA ARG A 120 9.86 -4.30 1.70
C ARG A 120 10.79 -3.22 2.20
N HIS A 121 11.55 -3.49 3.26
CA HIS A 121 12.56 -2.55 3.79
C HIS A 121 13.59 -2.17 2.72
N ARG A 122 14.05 -3.14 1.93
CA ARG A 122 14.98 -2.90 0.82
C ARG A 122 14.36 -1.98 -0.23
N SER A 123 13.12 -2.25 -0.65
CA SER A 123 12.39 -1.43 -1.62
C SER A 123 12.18 0.00 -1.11
N ASP A 124 11.71 0.15 0.12
CA ASP A 124 11.50 1.45 0.77
C ASP A 124 12.82 2.24 0.85
N ARG A 125 13.93 1.57 1.21
CA ARG A 125 15.26 2.20 1.25
C ARG A 125 15.71 2.68 -0.13
N ILE A 126 15.43 1.93 -1.20
CA ILE A 126 15.76 2.33 -2.56
C ILE A 126 14.96 3.60 -2.94
N VAL A 127 13.64 3.60 -2.72
CA VAL A 127 12.77 4.74 -3.06
C VAL A 127 13.15 5.99 -2.25
N ASN A 128 13.35 5.85 -0.94
CA ASN A 128 13.66 6.98 -0.05
C ASN A 128 15.04 7.62 -0.32
N ASN A 129 15.99 6.84 -0.86
CA ASN A 129 17.34 7.33 -1.19
C ASN A 129 17.49 7.85 -2.63
N ARG A 130 16.43 7.84 -3.45
CA ARG A 130 16.49 8.43 -4.80
C ARG A 130 16.88 9.91 -4.72
N PRO A 131 17.74 10.40 -5.62
CA PRO A 131 18.15 11.79 -5.66
C PRO A 131 17.07 12.66 -6.33
N CYS A 132 16.99 13.92 -5.91
CA CYS A 132 16.10 14.93 -6.46
C CYS A 132 16.71 16.32 -6.25
N GLN A 133 16.56 17.22 -7.21
CA GLN A 133 17.05 18.59 -7.08
C GLN A 133 16.03 19.44 -6.34
N ILE A 134 16.41 19.93 -5.16
CA ILE A 134 15.57 20.78 -4.31
C ILE A 134 16.20 22.17 -4.25
N LEU A 135 15.38 23.21 -4.34
CA LEU A 135 15.83 24.59 -4.17
C LEU A 135 16.20 24.84 -2.71
N VAL A 136 17.44 25.28 -2.47
CA VAL A 136 17.95 25.63 -1.14
C VAL A 136 18.62 26.99 -1.23
N GLY A 137 18.01 28.02 -0.65
CA GLY A 137 18.49 29.38 -0.78
C GLY A 137 18.31 29.89 -2.22
N LYS A 138 19.39 29.94 -2.99
CA LYS A 138 19.42 30.49 -4.36
C LYS A 138 19.74 29.46 -5.46
N SER A 139 20.07 28.23 -5.09
CA SER A 139 20.49 27.18 -6.04
C SER A 139 19.78 25.86 -5.78
N PHE A 140 19.71 25.03 -6.83
CA PHE A 140 19.18 23.68 -6.74
C PHE A 140 20.28 22.72 -6.28
N LEU A 141 20.03 22.01 -5.18
CA LEU A 141 20.94 21.04 -4.61
C LEU A 141 20.34 19.63 -4.70
N TRP A 142 21.17 18.66 -5.04
CA TRP A 142 20.79 17.25 -4.97
C TRP A 142 20.58 16.80 -3.53
N LYS A 143 19.37 16.30 -3.24
CA LYS A 143 18.98 15.74 -1.95
C LYS A 143 18.17 14.46 -2.16
N LYS A 144 18.10 13.63 -1.13
CA LYS A 144 17.32 12.39 -1.12
C LYS A 144 15.82 12.70 -1.06
N TRP A 145 15.01 11.83 -1.66
CA TRP A 145 13.54 11.93 -1.62
C TRP A 145 13.00 12.01 -0.19
N ALA A 146 13.60 11.29 0.77
CA ALA A 146 13.25 11.35 2.18
C ALA A 146 13.28 12.76 2.79
N ASN A 147 14.07 13.67 2.23
CA ASN A 147 14.27 15.03 2.76
C ASN A 147 13.30 16.07 2.18
N LEU A 148 12.44 15.66 1.24
CA LEU A 148 11.40 16.51 0.66
C LEU A 148 10.32 16.81 1.69
N ARG A 149 9.85 18.06 1.68
CA ARG A 149 8.76 18.54 2.52
C ARG A 149 7.77 19.34 1.67
N ALA A 150 6.53 19.46 2.15
CA ALA A 150 5.54 20.34 1.52
C ALA A 150 6.07 21.78 1.45
N GLY A 151 5.89 22.42 0.30
CA GLY A 151 6.33 23.78 -0.03
C GLY A 151 7.76 23.89 -0.54
N ASP A 152 8.52 22.79 -0.57
CA ASP A 152 9.82 22.78 -1.23
C ASP A 152 9.64 22.89 -2.76
N LEU A 153 10.54 23.62 -3.41
CA LEU A 153 10.59 23.74 -4.86
C LEU A 153 11.56 22.71 -5.42
N VAL A 154 11.14 22.00 -6.46
CA VAL A 154 11.85 20.88 -7.05
C VAL A 154 12.08 21.14 -8.53
N CYS A 155 13.27 20.78 -9.01
CA CYS A 155 13.59 20.73 -10.42
C CYS A 155 13.62 19.26 -10.87
N LEU A 156 12.80 18.95 -11.86
CA LEU A 156 12.75 17.64 -12.51
C LEU A 156 13.32 17.76 -13.92
N HIS A 157 14.01 16.72 -14.36
CA HIS A 157 14.62 16.63 -15.69
C HIS A 157 13.85 15.63 -16.54
N ARG A 158 14.11 15.60 -17.85
CA ARG A 158 13.62 14.56 -18.75
C ARG A 158 13.86 13.16 -18.16
N ASP A 159 12.85 12.30 -18.25
CA ASP A 159 12.82 10.92 -17.77
C ASP A 159 12.94 10.74 -16.26
N SER A 160 12.89 11.82 -15.48
CA SER A 160 12.85 11.73 -14.02
C SER A 160 11.46 11.34 -13.52
N VAL A 161 11.44 10.54 -12.45
CA VAL A 161 10.21 10.15 -11.77
C VAL A 161 9.84 11.22 -10.75
N VAL A 162 8.56 11.61 -10.74
CA VAL A 162 8.01 12.61 -9.83
C VAL A 162 8.03 12.06 -8.38
N PRO A 163 8.69 12.76 -7.42
CA PRO A 163 8.96 12.21 -6.08
C PRO A 163 7.80 12.32 -5.09
N ALA A 164 6.88 13.26 -5.32
CA ALA A 164 5.78 13.65 -4.46
C ALA A 164 4.73 14.37 -5.33
N ASP A 165 3.54 14.70 -4.82
CA ASP A 165 2.57 15.41 -5.66
C ASP A 165 3.00 16.87 -5.80
N LEU A 166 3.34 17.28 -7.02
CA LEU A 166 3.89 18.61 -7.32
C LEU A 166 2.87 19.45 -8.08
N LEU A 167 2.72 20.71 -7.69
CA LEU A 167 2.12 21.73 -8.53
C LEU A 167 3.14 22.17 -9.57
N LEU A 168 2.82 22.05 -10.85
CA LEU A 168 3.66 22.54 -11.95
C LEU A 168 3.67 24.07 -11.96
N LEU A 169 4.87 24.65 -11.89
CA LEU A 169 5.06 26.11 -11.88
C LEU A 169 5.61 26.62 -13.21
N ALA A 170 6.60 25.93 -13.76
CA ALA A 170 7.19 26.28 -15.04
C ALA A 170 7.78 25.04 -15.70
N SER A 171 7.87 25.10 -17.02
CA SER A 171 8.49 24.08 -17.87
C SER A 171 9.24 24.77 -19.00
N THR A 172 10.27 24.12 -19.51
CA THR A 172 11.04 24.58 -20.67
C THR A 172 10.21 24.63 -21.95
N GLU A 173 9.18 23.78 -22.07
CA GLU A 173 8.31 23.73 -23.24
C GLU A 173 7.47 25.01 -23.40
N PRO A 174 7.06 25.36 -24.64
CA PRO A 174 6.20 26.51 -24.90
C PRO A 174 4.88 26.38 -24.13
N SER A 175 4.37 27.51 -23.65
CA SER A 175 3.17 27.58 -22.77
C SER A 175 3.31 26.81 -21.44
N SER A 176 4.54 26.45 -21.05
CA SER A 176 4.84 25.64 -19.87
C SER A 176 4.01 24.35 -19.77
N LEU A 177 3.92 23.65 -20.89
CA LEU A 177 3.40 22.29 -20.93
C LEU A 177 4.43 21.31 -20.34
N CYS A 178 3.96 20.26 -19.71
CA CYS A 178 4.77 19.15 -19.23
C CYS A 178 4.06 17.86 -19.59
N TYR A 179 4.75 16.97 -20.29
CA TYR A 179 4.18 15.67 -20.63
C TYR A 179 4.56 14.65 -19.57
N VAL A 180 3.56 13.91 -19.09
CA VAL A 180 3.73 12.88 -18.08
C VAL A 180 3.21 11.54 -18.59
N GLU A 181 4.01 10.52 -18.36
CA GLU A 181 3.66 9.13 -18.54
C GLU A 181 3.05 8.62 -17.23
N THR A 182 1.82 8.10 -17.30
CA THR A 182 1.07 7.57 -16.13
C THR A 182 0.97 6.05 -16.13
N ALA A 183 1.85 5.36 -16.86
CA ALA A 183 1.87 3.90 -16.97
C ALA A 183 2.00 3.21 -15.61
N ASP A 184 2.77 3.78 -14.68
CA ASP A 184 2.97 3.25 -13.33
C ASP A 184 1.76 3.41 -12.39
N ILE A 185 0.77 4.23 -12.76
CA ILE A 185 -0.41 4.53 -11.94
C ILE A 185 -1.66 3.86 -12.50
N ASP A 186 -2.00 4.19 -13.75
CA ASP A 186 -3.26 3.77 -14.39
C ASP A 186 -3.04 2.72 -15.50
N GLY A 187 -1.79 2.37 -15.82
CA GLY A 187 -1.46 1.46 -16.93
C GLY A 187 -1.63 2.06 -18.33
N GLU A 188 -2.03 3.33 -18.43
CA GLU A 188 -2.12 4.04 -19.70
C GLU A 188 -0.73 4.39 -20.24
N THR A 189 -0.48 4.03 -21.50
CA THR A 189 0.78 4.32 -22.21
C THR A 189 0.80 5.67 -22.90
N ASN A 190 -0.35 6.34 -23.01
CA ASN A 190 -0.44 7.65 -23.63
C ASN A 190 0.17 8.73 -22.73
N LEU A 191 0.83 9.70 -23.35
CA LEU A 191 1.35 10.86 -22.64
C LEU A 191 0.20 11.81 -22.34
N LYS A 192 0.03 12.13 -21.05
CA LYS A 192 -0.91 13.17 -20.60
C LYS A 192 -0.14 14.49 -20.50
N PHE A 193 -0.71 15.58 -21.00
CA PHE A 193 -0.12 16.90 -20.82
C PHE A 193 -0.66 17.55 -19.54
N ARG A 194 0.19 18.33 -18.88
CA ARG A 194 -0.12 19.18 -17.73
C ARG A 194 0.37 20.58 -18.03
N GLN A 195 -0.35 21.60 -17.58
CA GLN A 195 -0.04 22.98 -17.88
C GLN A 195 0.23 23.76 -16.60
N ALA A 196 1.28 24.57 -16.59
CA ALA A 196 1.51 25.49 -15.49
C ALA A 196 0.52 26.66 -15.54
N PRO A 197 0.19 27.29 -14.40
CA PRO A 197 -0.54 28.55 -14.41
C PRO A 197 0.14 29.59 -15.33
N PRO A 198 -0.60 30.35 -16.15
CA PRO A 198 0.00 31.26 -17.13
C PRO A 198 0.85 32.36 -16.46
N ILE A 199 0.49 32.78 -15.25
CA ILE A 199 1.24 33.80 -14.50
C ILE A 199 2.65 33.33 -14.09
N THR A 200 2.82 32.03 -13.83
CA THR A 200 4.11 31.46 -13.41
C THR A 200 5.03 31.25 -14.61
N HIS A 201 4.48 30.93 -15.79
CA HIS A 201 5.26 30.71 -17.02
C HIS A 201 6.22 31.86 -17.35
N HIS A 202 5.71 33.10 -17.41
CA HIS A 202 6.50 34.27 -17.82
C HIS A 202 7.57 34.68 -16.79
N GLU A 203 7.34 34.36 -15.52
CA GLU A 203 8.12 34.91 -14.41
C GLU A 203 9.07 33.89 -13.77
N LEU A 204 8.85 32.59 -13.97
CA LEU A 204 9.58 31.54 -13.26
C LEU A 204 10.52 30.71 -14.15
N THR A 205 10.86 31.20 -15.34
CA THR A 205 11.75 30.51 -16.28
C THR A 205 13.20 30.38 -15.77
N SER A 206 13.63 31.27 -14.86
CA SER A 206 15.00 31.29 -14.33
C SER A 206 15.06 30.77 -12.89
N PRO A 207 16.09 29.97 -12.52
CA PRO A 207 16.27 29.46 -11.15
C PRO A 207 16.42 30.58 -10.11
N ARG A 208 16.93 31.76 -10.49
CA ARG A 208 17.03 32.92 -9.59
C ARG A 208 15.65 33.49 -9.26
N LYS A 209 14.76 33.57 -10.26
CA LYS A 209 13.39 34.03 -10.06
C LYS A 209 12.56 33.01 -9.26
N MET A 210 12.83 31.71 -9.46
CA MET A 210 12.29 30.63 -8.62
C MET A 210 12.67 30.79 -7.14
N ALA A 211 13.89 31.24 -6.82
CA ALA A 211 14.30 31.50 -5.44
C ALA A 211 13.53 32.66 -4.78
N SER A 212 13.13 33.67 -5.56
CA SER A 212 12.29 34.77 -5.10
C SER A 212 10.79 34.45 -5.07
N PHE A 213 10.37 33.27 -5.52
CA PHE A 213 8.96 32.89 -5.57
C PHE A 213 8.38 32.70 -4.17
N GLN A 214 7.40 33.51 -3.82
CA GLN A 214 6.65 33.45 -2.56
C GLN A 214 5.15 33.32 -2.87
N GLY A 215 4.76 32.17 -3.41
CA GLY A 215 3.36 31.80 -3.59
C GLY A 215 2.80 31.06 -2.37
N LYS A 216 1.54 31.31 -2.04
CA LYS A 216 0.76 30.49 -1.10
C LYS A 216 -0.25 29.67 -1.90
N VAL A 217 -0.29 28.37 -1.71
CA VAL A 217 -1.30 27.49 -2.31
C VAL A 217 -2.24 27.03 -1.24
N VAL A 218 -3.53 27.21 -1.52
CA VAL A 218 -4.64 26.76 -0.69
C VAL A 218 -5.40 25.70 -1.49
N CYS A 219 -5.53 24.48 -0.98
CA CYS A 219 -6.17 23.38 -1.69
C CYS A 219 -7.00 22.49 -0.76
N GLU A 220 -7.70 21.55 -1.38
CA GLU A 220 -8.43 20.49 -0.67
C GLU A 220 -7.53 19.66 0.25
N GLU A 221 -8.10 18.93 1.20
CA GLU A 221 -7.32 17.96 1.98
C GLU A 221 -6.86 16.76 1.13
N PRO A 222 -5.74 16.09 1.50
CA PRO A 222 -5.28 14.87 0.86
C PRO A 222 -6.36 13.79 0.70
N ASN A 223 -6.78 13.53 -0.54
CA ASN A 223 -7.80 12.55 -0.89
C ASN A 223 -7.22 11.41 -1.77
N SER A 224 -8.00 10.33 -1.95
CA SER A 224 -7.65 9.21 -2.83
C SER A 224 -8.10 9.38 -4.28
N ARG A 225 -8.77 10.51 -4.62
CA ARG A 225 -9.30 10.77 -5.96
C ARG A 225 -8.17 11.30 -6.86
N LEU A 226 -7.64 10.47 -7.75
CA LEU A 226 -6.49 10.80 -8.60
C LEU A 226 -6.77 11.91 -9.63
N HIS A 227 -7.97 11.92 -10.24
CA HIS A 227 -8.32 12.86 -11.32
C HIS A 227 -9.02 14.14 -10.86
N HIS A 228 -9.40 14.23 -9.58
CA HIS A 228 -10.05 15.41 -9.03
C HIS A 228 -9.02 16.17 -8.20
N PHE A 229 -8.81 17.45 -8.47
CA PHE A 229 -8.02 18.32 -7.59
C PHE A 229 -8.51 19.75 -7.74
N VAL A 230 -8.81 20.40 -6.62
CA VAL A 230 -9.23 21.79 -6.61
C VAL A 230 -8.36 22.57 -5.64
N GLY A 231 -7.87 23.72 -6.08
CA GLY A 231 -7.13 24.64 -5.24
C GLY A 231 -7.03 26.03 -5.84
N CYS A 232 -6.30 26.88 -5.15
CA CYS A 232 -6.05 28.26 -5.51
C CYS A 232 -4.59 28.62 -5.18
N LEU A 233 -3.88 29.16 -6.16
CA LEU A 233 -2.58 29.79 -5.97
C LEU A 233 -2.79 31.28 -5.71
N GLU A 234 -2.41 31.73 -4.52
CA GLU A 234 -2.36 33.14 -4.14
C GLU A 234 -0.93 33.66 -4.36
N TRP A 235 -0.76 34.56 -5.32
CA TRP A 235 0.54 35.15 -5.63
C TRP A 235 0.38 36.60 -6.13
N LYS A 236 1.26 37.50 -5.68
CA LYS A 236 1.22 38.95 -6.00
C LYS A 236 -0.17 39.58 -5.74
N GLY A 237 -0.87 39.14 -4.69
CA GLY A 237 -2.21 39.62 -4.34
C GLY A 237 -3.33 39.14 -5.26
N ARG A 238 -3.06 38.23 -6.22
CA ARG A 238 -4.07 37.64 -7.11
C ARG A 238 -4.26 36.16 -6.79
N LYS A 239 -5.50 35.71 -6.95
CA LYS A 239 -5.93 34.32 -6.76
C LYS A 239 -6.07 33.64 -8.13
N HIS A 240 -5.41 32.51 -8.31
CA HIS A 240 -5.44 31.73 -9.55
C HIS A 240 -5.99 30.34 -9.27
N PRO A 241 -7.07 29.92 -9.96
CA PRO A 241 -7.64 28.60 -9.75
C PRO A 241 -6.67 27.52 -10.22
N LEU A 242 -6.63 26.42 -9.49
CA LEU A 242 -5.84 25.24 -9.78
C LEU A 242 -6.77 24.05 -9.96
N ASP A 243 -6.51 23.28 -11.02
CA ASP A 243 -7.20 22.03 -11.32
C ASP A 243 -6.17 20.88 -11.41
N SER A 244 -6.66 19.64 -11.52
CA SER A 244 -5.87 18.44 -11.76
C SER A 244 -4.89 18.60 -12.92
N GLY A 245 -5.23 19.37 -13.96
CA GLY A 245 -4.37 19.73 -15.08
C GLY A 245 -3.02 20.37 -14.70
N ASN A 246 -2.93 20.95 -13.51
CA ASN A 246 -1.73 21.64 -13.02
C ASN A 246 -0.87 20.76 -12.09
N LEU A 247 -1.35 19.56 -11.73
CA LEU A 247 -0.72 18.67 -10.76
C LEU A 247 0.06 17.53 -11.45
N LEU A 248 1.28 17.29 -10.99
CA LEU A 248 2.08 16.11 -11.31
C LEU A 248 1.99 15.14 -10.11
N LEU A 249 1.44 13.95 -10.33
CA LEU A 249 1.30 12.95 -9.28
C LEU A 249 2.63 12.23 -9.04
N ARG A 250 2.85 11.77 -7.80
CA ARG A 250 3.98 10.91 -7.46
C ARG A 250 4.07 9.71 -8.40
N GLY A 251 5.25 9.28 -8.82
CA GLY A 251 5.40 8.09 -9.66
C GLY A 251 5.09 8.30 -11.14
N CYS A 252 4.49 9.42 -11.55
CA CYS A 252 4.51 9.83 -12.95
C CYS A 252 5.95 10.01 -13.43
N LYS A 253 6.21 9.70 -14.70
CA LYS A 253 7.51 9.96 -15.32
C LYS A 253 7.40 11.14 -16.28
N VAL A 254 8.27 12.13 -16.12
CA VAL A 254 8.31 13.30 -17.01
C VAL A 254 8.92 12.88 -18.35
N ARG A 255 8.21 13.15 -19.45
CA ARG A 255 8.64 12.84 -20.83
C ARG A 255 8.54 14.09 -21.69
N ASN A 256 9.24 14.13 -22.81
CA ASN A 256 9.16 15.22 -23.80
C ASN A 256 9.22 16.64 -23.17
N THR A 257 10.01 16.80 -22.11
CA THR A 257 10.21 18.06 -21.41
C THR A 257 11.61 18.01 -20.80
N ASP A 258 12.48 18.94 -21.19
CA ASP A 258 13.88 18.97 -20.72
C ASP A 258 13.98 19.21 -19.22
N THR A 259 13.39 20.31 -18.75
CA THR A 259 13.31 20.63 -17.33
C THR A 259 11.94 21.17 -16.96
N CYS A 260 11.44 20.77 -15.80
CA CYS A 260 10.24 21.35 -15.22
C CYS A 260 10.43 21.64 -13.74
N TYR A 261 9.84 22.74 -13.29
CA TYR A 261 9.86 23.20 -11.93
C TYR A 261 8.50 22.99 -11.29
N GLY A 262 8.50 22.40 -10.10
CA GLY A 262 7.27 22.15 -9.35
C GLY A 262 7.42 22.46 -7.87
N MET A 263 6.29 22.73 -7.22
CA MET A 263 6.20 22.91 -5.78
C MET A 263 5.53 21.70 -5.14
N VAL A 264 6.13 21.13 -4.10
CA VAL A 264 5.55 19.98 -3.38
C VAL A 264 4.28 20.43 -2.64
N ILE A 265 3.13 19.84 -2.98
CA ILE A 265 1.86 20.07 -2.28
C ILE A 265 1.63 18.99 -1.23
N TYR A 266 1.72 17.73 -1.64
CA TYR A 266 1.57 16.56 -0.76
C TYR A 266 2.84 15.73 -0.76
N ALA A 267 3.25 15.28 0.43
CA ALA A 267 4.47 14.51 0.63
C ALA A 267 4.17 13.17 1.33
N GLY A 268 4.91 12.12 0.96
CA GLY A 268 4.84 10.81 1.61
C GLY A 268 3.43 10.21 1.57
N PHE A 269 2.90 9.87 2.74
CA PHE A 269 1.56 9.29 2.90
C PHE A 269 0.39 10.25 2.63
N ASP A 270 0.67 11.55 2.47
CA ASP A 270 -0.34 12.52 2.05
C ASP A 270 -0.51 12.56 0.53
N THR A 271 0.39 11.95 -0.25
CA THR A 271 0.21 11.87 -1.71
C THR A 271 -1.03 11.07 -2.07
N LYS A 272 -1.70 11.46 -3.16
CA LYS A 272 -2.98 10.86 -3.60
C LYS A 272 -2.86 9.36 -3.85
N ILE A 273 -1.73 8.94 -4.41
CA ILE A 273 -1.44 7.52 -4.65
C ILE A 273 -1.30 6.75 -3.35
N MET A 274 -0.59 7.29 -2.36
CA MET A 274 -0.45 6.63 -1.07
C MET A 274 -1.77 6.56 -0.29
N LYS A 275 -2.67 7.54 -0.48
CA LYS A 275 -4.05 7.45 0.03
C LYS A 275 -4.86 6.37 -0.68
N ASN A 276 -4.62 6.14 -1.98
CA ASN A 276 -5.27 5.09 -2.74
C ASN A 276 -4.72 3.69 -2.45
N CYS A 277 -3.45 3.56 -2.05
CA CYS A 277 -2.82 2.27 -1.74
C CYS A 277 -3.46 1.50 -0.56
N GLY A 278 -4.30 2.16 0.25
CA GLY A 278 -4.96 1.55 1.40
C GLY A 278 -3.97 1.12 2.50
N LYS A 279 -4.50 0.55 3.59
CA LYS A 279 -3.66 -0.03 4.64
C LYS A 279 -3.18 -1.41 4.20
N VAL A 280 -1.92 -1.75 4.51
CA VAL A 280 -1.37 -3.07 4.27
C VAL A 280 -2.07 -4.08 5.19
N HIS A 281 -3.01 -4.85 4.65
CA HIS A 281 -3.68 -5.93 5.38
C HIS A 281 -3.05 -7.28 5.05
N LEU A 282 -3.01 -8.18 6.04
CA LEU A 282 -2.57 -9.55 5.83
C LEU A 282 -3.60 -10.27 4.93
N LYS A 283 -3.19 -10.62 3.71
CA LYS A 283 -4.01 -11.44 2.83
C LYS A 283 -4.16 -12.84 3.44
N ARG A 284 -5.40 -13.28 3.70
CA ARG A 284 -5.72 -14.64 4.15
C ARG A 284 -6.34 -15.42 3.01
N THR A 285 -5.89 -16.67 2.81
CA THR A 285 -6.43 -17.49 1.72
C THR A 285 -7.85 -17.97 2.04
N LYS A 286 -8.63 -18.32 1.01
CA LYS A 286 -9.94 -18.97 1.21
C LYS A 286 -9.77 -20.33 1.90
N ILE A 287 -8.66 -21.04 1.61
CA ILE A 287 -8.30 -22.31 2.23
C ILE A 287 -8.03 -22.13 3.73
N ASP A 288 -7.33 -21.07 4.16
CA ASP A 288 -7.13 -20.81 5.60
C ASP A 288 -8.47 -20.66 6.34
N ARG A 289 -9.45 -19.99 5.72
CA ARG A 289 -10.81 -19.86 6.29
C ARG A 289 -11.55 -21.19 6.33
N LEU A 290 -11.43 -22.00 5.28
CA LEU A 290 -12.01 -23.35 5.23
C LEU A 290 -11.37 -24.27 6.28
N MET A 291 -10.04 -24.28 6.39
CA MET A 291 -9.32 -25.04 7.42
C MET A 291 -9.81 -24.66 8.82
N ASN A 292 -9.93 -23.37 9.11
CA ASN A 292 -10.44 -22.92 10.41
C ASN A 292 -11.87 -23.43 10.67
N ARG A 293 -12.74 -23.46 9.65
CA ARG A 293 -14.09 -24.04 9.77
C ARG A 293 -14.04 -25.55 9.98
N LEU A 294 -13.20 -26.27 9.24
CA LEU A 294 -13.05 -27.73 9.38
C LEU A 294 -12.53 -28.11 10.78
N VAL A 295 -11.57 -27.37 11.34
CA VAL A 295 -11.10 -27.59 12.72
C VAL A 295 -12.25 -27.44 13.72
N VAL A 296 -13.10 -26.41 13.55
CA VAL A 296 -14.28 -26.22 14.42
C VAL A 296 -15.30 -27.34 14.22
N LEU A 297 -15.56 -27.77 12.99
CA LEU A 297 -16.51 -28.84 12.66
C LEU A 297 -16.05 -30.21 13.18
N VAL A 298 -14.78 -30.57 12.99
CA VAL A 298 -14.20 -31.80 13.54
C VAL A 298 -14.27 -31.80 15.07
N ARG A 299 -13.98 -30.65 15.71
CA ARG A 299 -14.13 -30.48 17.16
C ARG A 299 -15.59 -30.54 17.62
N ALA A 300 -16.53 -30.08 16.80
CA ALA A 300 -17.96 -30.11 17.09
C ALA A 300 -18.62 -31.45 16.71
N TRP A 301 -17.91 -32.34 16.00
CA TRP A 301 -18.44 -33.62 15.55
C TRP A 301 -18.85 -34.49 16.74
N PRO A 302 -20.15 -34.80 16.90
CA PRO A 302 -20.66 -35.50 18.09
C PRO A 302 -20.15 -36.93 18.25
N GLY A 303 -19.66 -37.56 17.17
CA GLY A 303 -19.16 -38.95 17.20
C GLY A 303 -17.89 -39.19 18.00
N ALA A 304 -17.25 -38.13 18.54
CA ALA A 304 -16.07 -38.24 19.40
C ALA A 304 -16.38 -38.05 20.91
N ARG A 305 -17.64 -37.77 21.28
CA ARG A 305 -18.06 -37.72 22.69
C ARG A 305 -18.70 -39.06 23.10
N GLY A 306 -17.87 -39.93 23.67
CA GLY A 306 -18.28 -40.96 24.60
C GLY A 306 -18.64 -42.32 23.98
N GLY A 307 -17.81 -43.32 24.27
CA GLY A 307 -18.25 -44.70 24.21
C GLY A 307 -19.40 -44.93 25.19
N ARG A 308 -20.53 -45.40 24.67
CA ARG A 308 -21.28 -46.48 25.30
C ARG A 308 -21.28 -47.62 24.29
N GLY A 309 -20.52 -48.67 24.57
CA GLY A 309 -20.68 -49.91 23.84
C GLY A 309 -22.08 -50.47 24.09
N PRO A 310 -22.80 -50.96 23.08
CA PRO A 310 -23.81 -51.97 23.29
C PRO A 310 -23.13 -53.36 23.22
N PRO A 311 -23.62 -54.36 23.98
CA PRO A 311 -23.10 -55.71 23.90
C PRO A 311 -23.36 -56.26 22.50
N GLY A 312 -22.45 -57.12 22.01
CA GLY A 312 -22.74 -57.94 20.83
C GLY A 312 -24.07 -58.70 21.02
N PRO A 313 -24.77 -58.98 19.92
CA PRO A 313 -24.45 -60.22 19.25
C PRO A 313 -24.34 -60.11 17.72
N ARG A 314 -23.58 -61.08 17.20
CA ARG A 314 -23.42 -61.51 15.81
C ARG A 314 -24.57 -61.09 14.86
N GLY A 315 -24.21 -60.37 13.80
CA GLY A 315 -25.12 -60.07 12.71
C GLY A 315 -24.40 -59.36 11.57
N ARG A 316 -23.74 -60.16 10.72
CA ARG A 316 -23.03 -59.77 9.51
C ARG A 316 -23.93 -58.95 8.57
N LEU A 317 -23.61 -57.67 8.35
CA LEU A 317 -24.02 -56.89 7.16
C LEU A 317 -22.94 -55.83 6.89
N GLN A 318 -21.99 -56.16 6.01
CA GLN A 318 -21.07 -55.20 5.40
C GLN A 318 -21.87 -54.27 4.50
N ALA A 319 -22.02 -53.00 4.88
CA ALA A 319 -22.32 -51.94 3.94
C ALA A 319 -21.02 -51.56 3.22
N SER A 320 -20.82 -52.13 2.04
CA SER A 320 -19.77 -51.75 1.10
C SER A 320 -20.03 -50.33 0.58
N VAL A 321 -19.22 -49.35 1.00
CA VAL A 321 -19.12 -48.08 0.28
C VAL A 321 -18.31 -48.36 -0.99
N SER A 322 -19.01 -48.52 -2.10
CA SER A 322 -18.44 -48.57 -3.44
C SER A 322 -17.91 -47.19 -3.79
N LEU A 323 -16.58 -47.02 -3.73
CA LEU A 323 -15.89 -46.02 -4.54
C LEU A 323 -15.84 -46.61 -5.96
N ARG A 324 -16.72 -46.12 -6.85
CA ARG A 324 -16.54 -46.28 -8.30
C ARG A 324 -15.24 -45.58 -8.69
N ALA A 325 -14.17 -46.35 -8.82
CA ALA A 325 -13.04 -45.99 -9.64
C ALA A 325 -13.41 -46.36 -11.07
N ASP A 326 -13.83 -45.37 -11.86
CA ASP A 326 -13.89 -45.54 -13.31
C ASP A 326 -12.48 -45.83 -13.84
N GLY A 327 -12.41 -46.84 -14.69
CA GLY A 327 -11.21 -47.61 -14.95
C GLY A 327 -10.18 -46.93 -15.83
N ALA A 328 -8.93 -47.27 -15.55
CA ALA A 328 -7.86 -47.32 -16.53
C ALA A 328 -6.95 -48.50 -16.13
N ALA A 329 -7.08 -49.61 -16.83
CA ALA A 329 -6.18 -50.75 -16.69
C ALA A 329 -4.82 -50.36 -17.26
N ALA A 330 -3.77 -50.42 -16.44
CA ALA A 330 -2.39 -50.33 -16.89
C ALA A 330 -1.82 -51.74 -17.00
N SER A 331 -1.64 -52.24 -18.22
CA SER A 331 -0.81 -53.42 -18.49
C SER A 331 0.65 -52.98 -18.53
N TRP A 332 1.49 -53.63 -17.73
CA TRP A 332 2.92 -53.41 -17.66
C TRP A 332 3.60 -54.31 -18.70
N ASP A 333 4.23 -53.74 -19.72
CA ASP A 333 5.15 -54.45 -20.61
C ASP A 333 6.58 -53.97 -20.33
N GLY A 334 7.45 -54.91 -19.96
CA GLY A 334 8.76 -54.69 -19.35
C GLY A 334 9.89 -54.35 -20.32
N SER A 335 9.60 -53.88 -21.54
CA SER A 335 10.65 -53.70 -22.55
C SER A 335 10.43 -52.42 -23.38
N ARG A 336 11.02 -51.31 -22.90
CA ARG A 336 11.44 -50.06 -23.58
C ARG A 336 11.06 -48.81 -22.77
N ARG A 337 12.07 -48.07 -22.34
CA ARG A 337 11.96 -46.76 -21.68
C ARG A 337 11.66 -45.68 -22.73
N THR A 338 10.42 -45.22 -22.84
CA THR A 338 10.05 -43.82 -23.18
C THR A 338 8.53 -43.64 -23.08
N ALA A 339 8.08 -42.59 -22.39
CA ALA A 339 6.67 -42.21 -22.30
C ALA A 339 6.34 -41.19 -23.40
N VAL A 340 5.38 -41.50 -24.26
CA VAL A 340 4.78 -40.55 -25.22
C VAL A 340 3.37 -40.23 -24.76
N TRP A 341 3.08 -38.95 -24.54
CA TRP A 341 1.75 -38.44 -24.20
C TRP A 341 1.00 -38.08 -25.49
N GLN A 342 -0.16 -38.70 -25.74
CA GLN A 342 -1.06 -38.32 -26.83
C GLN A 342 -2.33 -37.69 -26.27
N SER A 343 -2.50 -36.39 -26.48
CA SER A 343 -3.67 -35.60 -26.11
C SER A 343 -4.77 -35.77 -27.17
N ARG A 344 -5.96 -36.26 -26.79
CA ARG A 344 -7.13 -36.31 -27.67
C ARG A 344 -8.00 -35.06 -27.46
N LEU A 345 -7.96 -34.14 -28.43
CA LEU A 345 -8.95 -33.07 -28.59
C LEU A 345 -10.30 -33.67 -29.01
N LEU A 346 -11.38 -33.28 -28.34
CA LEU A 346 -12.75 -33.47 -28.80
C LEU A 346 -13.27 -32.11 -29.30
N LEU A 347 -13.58 -32.02 -30.59
CA LEU A 347 -14.39 -30.96 -31.19
C LEU A 347 -15.82 -31.49 -31.38
N PRO A 348 -16.86 -30.66 -31.20
CA PRO A 348 -18.25 -31.07 -31.36
C PRO A 348 -18.70 -30.94 -32.82
N ARG A 349 -19.65 -31.78 -33.22
CA ARG A 349 -20.65 -31.47 -34.24
C ARG A 349 -22.03 -31.66 -33.64
#